data_AF-A0A109ULD0-F1
#
_entry.id   AF-A0A109ULD0-F1
#
_cell.length_a   1.000
_cell.length_b   1.000
_cell.length_c   1.000
_cell.angle_alpha   90.00
_cell.angle_beta   90.00
_cell.angle_gamma   90.00
#
_symmetry.space_group_name_H-M   'P 1'
#
loop_
_entity.id
_entity.type
_entity.pdbx_description
1 polymer ?
#
loop_
_entity_poly.entity_id
_entity_poly.type
_entity_poly.pdbx_seq_one_letter_code
_entity_poly.pdbx_strand_id
1 'polypeptide(L)'
;MAAAVDANGGIRMRFHQVKELVHWAADYHANLASNYTRLAASGVDDRVRMALDYLAERERKQQADLAGYLDDGSDHTAVLEAWFDEPNDFPHAPVLERLPDGVDSESVQSVLATALTAHRMLQDLYAHRSELAGGSDERAFFEALAAGHEAEVRRIVRDMQRLEDY
;
A
#
# COMPACT_ATOMS: atom_id res chain seq x y z
N MET A 1 14.21 2.03 31.81
CA MET A 1 14.60 0.61 31.69
C MET A 1 13.82 -0.19 32.71
N ALA A 2 12.83 -0.97 32.27
CA ALA A 2 12.44 -2.29 32.80
C ALA A 2 11.05 -2.66 32.26
N ALA A 3 11.01 -3.83 31.62
CA ALA A 3 9.94 -4.39 30.80
C ALA A 3 8.58 -4.55 31.51
N ALA A 4 7.51 -4.46 30.73
CA ALA A 4 6.27 -5.18 31.03
C ALA A 4 6.33 -6.55 30.35
N VAL A 5 6.87 -7.52 31.08
CA VAL A 5 6.72 -8.96 30.80
C VAL A 5 5.39 -9.38 31.41
N ASP A 6 4.50 -9.99 30.63
CA ASP A 6 3.36 -10.73 31.14
C ASP A 6 3.80 -12.16 31.53
N ALA A 7 3.23 -12.65 32.64
CA ALA A 7 3.67 -13.85 33.34
C ALA A 7 3.18 -15.17 32.71
N ASN A 8 2.80 -15.17 31.44
CA ASN A 8 2.29 -16.35 30.76
C ASN A 8 2.65 -16.25 29.28
N GLY A 9 3.57 -17.10 28.79
CA GLY A 9 4.06 -17.09 27.40
C GLY A 9 3.00 -17.45 26.34
N GLY A 10 1.90 -16.71 26.29
CA GLY A 10 0.85 -16.80 25.30
C GLY A 10 1.05 -15.71 24.26
N ILE A 11 1.18 -16.13 23.00
CA ILE A 11 1.17 -15.26 21.82
C ILE A 11 -0.07 -14.36 21.91
N ARG A 12 0.09 -13.03 21.90
CA ARG A 12 -1.04 -12.12 21.71
C ARG A 12 -1.59 -12.34 20.29
N MET A 13 -2.58 -13.22 20.16
CA MET A 13 -3.36 -13.36 18.92
C MET A 13 -4.22 -12.11 18.75
N ARG A 14 -3.88 -11.24 17.80
CA ARG A 14 -4.74 -10.12 17.42
C ARG A 14 -5.47 -10.55 16.15
N PHE A 15 -6.74 -10.91 16.31
CA PHE A 15 -7.60 -11.27 15.18
C PHE A 15 -7.92 -10.01 14.38
N HIS A 16 -7.68 -10.09 13.07
CA HIS A 16 -8.00 -9.04 12.11
C HIS A 16 -8.91 -9.60 11.02
N GLN A 17 -9.83 -8.79 10.53
CA GLN A 17 -10.59 -9.13 9.32
C GLN A 17 -9.86 -8.62 8.07
N VAL A 18 -10.01 -9.31 6.94
CA VAL A 18 -9.42 -8.90 5.65
C VAL A 18 -9.83 -7.47 5.29
N LYS A 19 -11.07 -7.07 5.58
CA LYS A 19 -11.54 -5.69 5.35
C LYS A 19 -10.78 -4.62 6.14
N GLU A 20 -10.20 -4.93 7.29
CA GLU A 20 -9.38 -3.97 8.05
C GLU A 20 -8.07 -3.68 7.31
N LEU A 21 -7.45 -4.70 6.73
CA LEU A 21 -6.27 -4.55 5.88
C LEU A 21 -6.60 -3.74 4.62
N VAL A 22 -7.72 -4.06 3.96
CA VAL A 22 -8.14 -3.34 2.74
C VAL A 22 -8.42 -1.86 3.06
N HIS A 23 -9.08 -1.54 4.17
CA HIS A 23 -9.25 -0.16 4.64
C HIS A 23 -7.91 0.53 4.88
N TRP A 24 -7.00 -0.11 5.63
CA TRP A 24 -5.69 0.45 5.90
C TRP A 24 -4.91 0.76 4.61
N ALA A 25 -4.94 -0.15 3.64
CA ALA A 25 -4.29 0.06 2.36
C ALA A 25 -4.91 1.21 1.55
N ALA A 26 -6.25 1.33 1.55
CA ALA A 26 -6.94 2.45 0.92
C ALA A 26 -6.54 3.79 1.55
N ASP A 27 -6.48 3.86 2.88
CA ASP A 27 -6.02 5.05 3.62
C ASP A 27 -4.55 5.36 3.32
N TYR A 28 -3.71 4.34 3.19
CA TYR A 28 -2.31 4.51 2.84
C TYR A 28 -2.15 5.14 1.44
N HIS A 29 -2.88 4.66 0.42
CA HIS A 29 -2.91 5.29 -0.90
C HIS A 29 -3.48 6.71 -0.85
N ALA A 30 -4.52 6.97 -0.07
CA ALA A 30 -5.07 8.33 0.13
C ALA A 30 -4.03 9.30 0.69
N ASN A 31 -3.24 8.84 1.66
CA ASN A 31 -2.16 9.61 2.27
C ASN A 31 -1.03 9.90 1.27
N LEU A 32 -0.61 8.92 0.46
CA LEU A 32 0.37 9.13 -0.62
C LEU A 32 -0.14 10.16 -1.63
N ALA A 33 -1.38 10.02 -2.11
CA ALA A 33 -1.98 10.96 -3.04
C ALA A 33 -1.98 12.40 -2.50
N SER A 34 -2.32 12.55 -1.21
CA SER A 34 -2.35 13.83 -0.52
C SER A 34 -0.94 14.42 -0.36
N ASN A 35 0.03 13.59 0.00
CA ASN A 35 1.44 14.00 0.12
C ASN A 35 2.00 14.47 -1.23
N TYR A 36 1.79 13.70 -2.30
CA TYR A 36 2.23 14.08 -3.65
C TYR A 36 1.58 15.38 -4.12
N THR A 37 0.27 15.56 -3.90
CA THR A 37 -0.44 16.80 -4.24
C THR A 37 0.13 18.01 -3.49
N ARG A 38 0.45 17.85 -2.19
CA ARG A 38 1.01 18.93 -1.37
C ARG A 38 2.42 19.33 -1.85
N LEU A 39 3.23 18.36 -2.25
CA LEU A 39 4.59 18.62 -2.77
C LEU A 39 4.55 19.24 -4.16
N ALA A 40 3.62 18.83 -5.02
CA ALA A 40 3.42 19.47 -6.32
C ALA A 40 3.11 20.96 -6.17
N ALA A 41 2.41 21.34 -5.09
CA ALA A 41 2.09 22.71 -4.75
C ALA A 41 3.22 23.49 -4.02
N SER A 42 4.36 22.87 -3.68
CA SER A 42 5.41 23.50 -2.86
C SER A 42 6.49 24.23 -3.65
N GLY A 43 6.24 24.55 -4.93
CA GLY A 43 7.17 25.31 -5.77
C GLY A 43 8.39 24.52 -6.26
N VAL A 44 8.24 23.20 -6.42
CA VAL A 44 9.24 22.34 -7.09
C VAL A 44 9.34 22.66 -8.58
N ASP A 45 10.40 22.15 -9.23
CA ASP A 45 10.56 22.25 -10.69
C ASP A 45 9.35 21.66 -11.45
N ASP A 46 9.05 22.20 -12.63
CA ASP A 46 7.88 21.82 -13.42
C ASP A 46 7.84 20.32 -13.75
N ARG A 47 8.98 19.68 -14.05
CA ARG A 47 9.01 18.24 -14.34
C ARG A 47 8.70 17.42 -13.08
N VAL A 48 9.25 17.82 -11.94
CA VAL A 48 8.97 17.17 -10.64
C VAL A 48 7.50 17.37 -10.26
N ARG A 49 6.94 18.55 -10.48
CA ARG A 49 5.51 18.82 -10.26
C ARG A 49 4.63 17.90 -11.10
N MET A 50 4.93 17.76 -12.40
CA MET A 50 4.18 16.85 -13.29
C MET A 50 4.26 15.39 -12.84
N ALA A 51 5.44 14.94 -12.40
CA ALA A 51 5.62 13.60 -11.84
C ALA A 51 4.76 13.38 -10.57
N LEU A 52 4.77 14.35 -9.66
CA LEU A 52 3.98 14.30 -8.42
C LEU A 52 2.47 14.32 -8.71
N ASP A 53 2.00 15.17 -9.63
CA ASP A 53 0.59 15.21 -10.03
C ASP A 53 0.14 13.88 -10.66
N TYR A 54 0.97 13.31 -11.54
CA TYR A 54 0.74 12.00 -12.14
C TYR A 54 0.61 10.92 -11.07
N LEU A 55 1.59 10.82 -10.15
CA LEU A 55 1.55 9.84 -9.07
C LEU A 55 0.34 10.03 -8.16
N ALA A 56 0.00 11.28 -7.82
CA ALA A 56 -1.19 11.55 -7.02
C ALA A 56 -2.48 11.00 -7.67
N GLU A 57 -2.61 11.10 -8.99
CA GLU A 57 -3.73 10.49 -9.73
C GLU A 57 -3.71 8.95 -9.65
N ARG A 58 -2.54 8.33 -9.79
CA ARG A 58 -2.38 6.87 -9.67
C ARG A 58 -2.80 6.36 -8.30
N GLU A 59 -2.35 7.03 -7.25
CA GLU A 59 -2.69 6.65 -5.88
C GLU A 59 -4.19 6.83 -5.57
N ARG A 60 -4.82 7.90 -6.06
CA ARG A 60 -6.29 8.06 -5.93
C ARG A 60 -7.05 6.94 -6.62
N LYS A 61 -6.57 6.51 -7.80
CA LYS A 61 -7.18 5.38 -8.51
C LYS A 61 -7.06 4.08 -7.69
N GLN A 62 -5.89 3.77 -7.14
CA GLN A 62 -5.70 2.58 -6.30
C GLN A 62 -6.58 2.63 -5.04
N GLN A 63 -6.67 3.80 -4.39
CA GLN A 63 -7.55 4.04 -3.27
C GLN A 63 -9.02 3.79 -3.63
N ALA A 64 -9.48 4.29 -4.78
CA ALA A 64 -10.85 4.11 -5.24
C ALA A 64 -11.15 2.64 -5.60
N ASP A 65 -10.21 1.94 -6.23
CA ASP A 65 -10.35 0.53 -6.59
C ASP A 65 -10.47 -0.34 -5.30
N LEU A 66 -9.70 -0.03 -4.24
CA LEU A 66 -9.83 -0.71 -2.94
C LEU A 66 -11.12 -0.35 -2.20
N ALA A 67 -11.52 0.92 -2.21
CA ALA A 67 -12.78 1.36 -1.61
C ALA A 67 -13.99 0.67 -2.28
N GLY A 68 -13.93 0.45 -3.60
CA GLY A 68 -14.97 -0.28 -4.32
C GLY A 68 -15.12 -1.74 -3.88
N TYR A 69 -14.08 -2.38 -3.34
CA TYR A 69 -14.23 -3.70 -2.72
C TYR A 69 -15.02 -3.63 -1.41
N LEU A 70 -14.87 -2.53 -0.66
CA LEU A 70 -15.50 -2.34 0.64
C LEU A 70 -16.97 -1.89 0.55
N ASP A 71 -17.44 -1.50 -0.64
CA ASP A 71 -18.84 -1.14 -0.87
C ASP A 71 -19.78 -2.34 -0.63
N ASP A 72 -20.92 -2.05 0.01
CA ASP A 72 -21.96 -3.04 0.29
C ASP A 72 -22.44 -3.70 -1.01
N GLY A 73 -22.36 -5.04 -1.05
CA GLY A 73 -22.80 -5.84 -2.20
C GLY A 73 -21.70 -6.16 -3.21
N SER A 74 -20.43 -5.90 -2.91
CA SER A 74 -19.32 -6.42 -3.69
C SER A 74 -19.27 -7.96 -3.63
N ASP A 75 -18.83 -8.58 -4.72
CA ASP A 75 -18.60 -10.04 -4.81
C ASP A 75 -17.54 -10.54 -3.79
N HIS A 76 -16.82 -9.61 -3.13
CA HIS A 76 -15.75 -9.89 -2.18
C HIS A 76 -16.19 -9.92 -0.72
N THR A 77 -17.48 -9.69 -0.42
CA THR A 77 -18.00 -9.63 0.96
C THR A 77 -17.58 -10.83 1.82
N ALA A 78 -17.66 -12.06 1.27
CA ALA A 78 -17.27 -13.27 2.00
C ALA A 78 -15.77 -13.33 2.35
N VAL A 79 -14.92 -12.84 1.46
CA VAL A 79 -13.46 -12.76 1.69
C VAL A 79 -13.14 -11.63 2.67
N LEU A 80 -13.81 -10.49 2.55
CA LEU A 80 -13.58 -9.31 3.40
C LEU A 80 -13.95 -9.55 4.88
N GLU A 81 -14.98 -10.34 5.13
CA GLU A 81 -15.39 -10.74 6.49
C GLU A 81 -14.57 -11.91 7.06
N ALA A 82 -13.68 -12.51 6.27
CA ALA A 82 -12.82 -13.59 6.73
C ALA A 82 -11.83 -13.09 7.80
N TRP A 83 -11.67 -13.90 8.83
CA TRP A 83 -10.80 -13.63 9.97
C TRP A 83 -9.45 -14.29 9.77
N PHE A 84 -8.37 -13.59 10.12
CA PHE A 84 -7.04 -14.15 10.20
C PHE A 84 -6.36 -13.82 11.53
N ASP A 85 -5.45 -14.70 11.93
CA ASP A 85 -4.60 -14.52 13.10
C ASP A 85 -3.27 -13.90 12.65
N GLU A 86 -2.93 -12.74 13.22
CA GLU A 86 -1.65 -12.07 13.01
C GLU A 86 -0.98 -11.89 14.39
N PRO A 87 0.13 -12.59 14.68
CA PRO A 87 0.79 -12.53 15.98
C PRO A 87 1.58 -11.24 16.21
N ASN A 88 1.70 -10.37 15.19
CA ASN A 88 2.42 -9.10 15.22
C ASN A 88 1.46 -7.94 14.94
N ASP A 89 1.78 -6.73 15.42
CA ASP A 89 0.99 -5.54 15.10
C ASP A 89 0.91 -5.34 13.58
N PHE A 90 -0.32 -5.17 13.11
CA PHE A 90 -0.66 -5.10 11.70
C PHE A 90 -0.75 -3.63 11.21
N PRO A 91 -0.17 -3.29 10.06
CA PRO A 91 0.76 -4.11 9.25
C PRO A 91 2.14 -4.23 9.93
N HIS A 92 2.86 -5.31 9.65
CA HIS A 92 4.11 -5.64 10.33
C HIS A 92 5.13 -4.49 10.34
N ALA A 93 5.76 -4.25 11.50
CA ALA A 93 6.79 -3.22 11.68
C ALA A 93 7.91 -3.24 10.61
N PRO A 94 8.49 -4.39 10.19
CA PRO A 94 9.54 -4.40 9.15
C PRO A 94 9.04 -3.98 7.75
N VAL A 95 7.75 -4.15 7.47
CA VAL A 95 7.11 -3.70 6.23
C VAL A 95 6.90 -2.18 6.29
N LEU A 96 6.49 -1.66 7.45
CA LEU A 96 6.37 -0.23 7.73
C LEU A 96 7.73 0.49 7.80
N GLU A 97 8.80 -0.16 8.28
CA GLU A 97 10.17 0.40 8.34
C GLU A 97 10.77 0.64 6.95
N ARG A 98 10.21 0.02 5.91
CA ARG A 98 10.58 0.28 4.51
C ARG A 98 9.88 1.52 3.95
N LEU A 99 8.93 2.09 4.67
CA LEU A 99 8.28 3.32 4.26
C LEU A 99 9.27 4.47 4.37
N PRO A 100 9.46 5.26 3.30
CA PRO A 100 10.24 6.47 3.42
C PRO A 100 9.51 7.45 4.36
N ASP A 101 10.26 8.08 5.26
CA ASP A 101 9.75 9.07 6.25
C ASP A 101 9.06 10.28 5.59
N GLY A 102 9.30 10.47 4.30
CA GLY A 102 8.68 11.46 3.44
C GLY A 102 9.00 11.17 1.98
N VAL A 103 8.38 11.92 1.07
CA VAL A 103 8.72 11.85 -0.35
C VAL A 103 9.88 12.81 -0.60
N ASP A 104 10.98 12.27 -1.12
CA ASP A 104 12.07 13.07 -1.66
C ASP A 104 11.61 13.66 -3.01
N SER A 105 11.54 14.99 -3.07
CA SER A 105 11.12 15.75 -4.25
C SER A 105 12.25 16.53 -4.91
N GLU A 106 13.51 16.13 -4.71
CA GLU A 106 14.67 16.77 -5.34
C GLU A 106 14.75 16.50 -6.86
N SER A 107 14.20 15.37 -7.32
CA SER A 107 14.20 14.98 -8.74
C SER A 107 13.04 14.05 -9.08
N VAL A 108 12.77 13.88 -10.39
CA VAL A 108 11.81 12.88 -10.88
C VAL A 108 12.20 11.47 -10.44
N GLN A 109 13.51 11.17 -10.43
CA GLN A 109 14.04 9.87 -10.00
C GLN A 109 13.85 9.61 -8.49
N SER A 110 14.03 10.62 -7.65
CA SER A 110 13.83 10.45 -6.20
C SER A 110 12.35 10.25 -5.87
N VAL A 111 11.47 11.02 -6.51
CA VAL A 111 10.02 10.82 -6.44
C VAL A 111 9.61 9.42 -6.91
N LEU A 112 10.17 8.96 -8.05
CA LEU A 112 9.94 7.62 -8.56
C LEU A 112 10.40 6.54 -7.58
N ALA A 113 11.60 6.67 -7.01
CA ALA A 113 12.14 5.71 -6.05
C ALA A 113 11.25 5.57 -4.81
N THR A 114 10.72 6.69 -4.29
CA THR A 114 9.73 6.66 -3.19
C THR A 114 8.47 5.89 -3.59
N ALA A 115 7.90 6.18 -4.76
CA ALA A 115 6.71 5.49 -5.24
C ALA A 115 6.95 3.97 -5.40
N LEU A 116 8.06 3.58 -6.05
CA LEU A 116 8.40 2.17 -6.24
C LEU A 116 8.59 1.42 -4.92
N THR A 117 9.18 2.07 -3.91
CA THR A 117 9.36 1.49 -2.59
C THR A 117 8.01 1.24 -1.90
N ALA A 118 7.11 2.22 -1.95
CA ALA A 118 5.77 2.11 -1.40
C ALA A 118 4.94 0.99 -2.07
N HIS A 119 4.94 0.94 -3.41
CA HIS A 119 4.22 -0.09 -4.16
C HIS A 119 4.79 -1.48 -3.92
N ARG A 120 6.12 -1.61 -3.82
CA ARG A 120 6.76 -2.90 -3.53
C ARG A 120 6.44 -3.39 -2.13
N MET A 121 6.40 -2.49 -1.15
CA MET A 121 5.99 -2.78 0.21
C MET A 121 4.58 -3.39 0.24
N LEU A 122 3.60 -2.74 -0.42
CA LEU A 122 2.22 -3.25 -0.51
C LEU A 122 2.14 -4.59 -1.25
N GLN A 123 2.89 -4.73 -2.34
CA GLN A 123 2.98 -5.99 -3.08
C GLN A 123 3.48 -7.13 -2.18
N ASP A 124 4.56 -6.91 -1.43
CA ASP A 124 5.14 -7.92 -0.53
C ASP A 124 4.15 -8.25 0.61
N LEU A 125 3.42 -7.26 1.13
CA LEU A 125 2.36 -7.44 2.13
C LEU A 125 1.24 -8.37 1.60
N TYR A 126 0.71 -8.09 0.41
CA TYR A 126 -0.35 -8.92 -0.19
C TYR A 126 0.15 -10.31 -0.55
N ALA A 127 1.36 -10.43 -1.09
CA ALA A 127 1.95 -11.73 -1.39
C ALA A 127 2.07 -12.58 -0.12
N HIS A 128 2.57 -12.00 0.96
CA HIS A 128 2.66 -12.70 2.24
C HIS A 128 1.27 -13.14 2.77
N ARG A 129 0.26 -12.27 2.67
CA ARG A 129 -1.11 -12.63 3.07
C ARG A 129 -1.71 -13.74 2.21
N SER A 130 -1.38 -13.78 0.92
CA SER A 130 -1.82 -14.87 0.04
C SER A 130 -1.24 -16.23 0.45
N GLU A 131 -0.01 -16.25 0.97
CA GLU A 131 0.65 -17.47 1.45
C GLU A 131 0.04 -18.00 2.75
N LEU A 132 -0.50 -17.10 3.57
CA LEU A 132 -1.12 -17.41 4.87
C LEU A 132 -2.65 -17.61 4.79
N ALA A 133 -3.25 -17.43 3.61
CA ALA A 133 -4.69 -17.46 3.42
C ALA A 133 -5.30 -18.83 3.83
N GLY A 134 -6.42 -18.79 4.55
CA GLY A 134 -7.10 -19.99 5.05
C GLY A 134 -7.94 -20.71 3.98
N GLY A 135 -8.18 -20.07 2.83
CA GLY A 135 -9.02 -20.60 1.76
C GLY A 135 -8.62 -20.10 0.36
N SER A 136 -9.16 -20.75 -0.68
CA SER A 136 -8.85 -20.42 -2.08
C SER A 136 -9.25 -19.00 -2.47
N ASP A 137 -10.37 -18.52 -1.94
CA ASP A 137 -10.96 -17.24 -2.35
C ASP A 137 -10.18 -16.07 -1.72
N GLU A 138 -9.78 -16.21 -0.45
CA GLU A 138 -8.88 -15.26 0.21
C GLU A 138 -7.53 -15.21 -0.50
N ARG A 139 -6.95 -16.37 -0.83
CA ARG A 139 -5.68 -16.43 -1.57
C ARG A 139 -5.79 -15.74 -2.92
N ALA A 140 -6.82 -16.06 -3.71
CA ALA A 140 -7.02 -15.46 -5.03
C ALA A 140 -7.22 -13.94 -4.96
N PHE A 141 -7.90 -13.46 -3.92
CA PHE A 141 -8.07 -12.03 -3.67
C PHE A 141 -6.72 -11.33 -3.45
N PHE A 142 -5.88 -11.85 -2.55
CA PHE A 142 -4.57 -11.25 -2.29
C PHE A 142 -3.57 -11.41 -3.45
N GLU A 143 -3.60 -12.53 -4.18
CA GLU A 143 -2.83 -12.71 -5.41
C GLU A 143 -3.21 -11.66 -6.46
N ALA A 144 -4.50 -11.35 -6.62
CA ALA A 144 -4.97 -10.31 -7.53
C ALA A 144 -4.47 -8.92 -7.13
N LEU A 145 -4.50 -8.58 -5.83
CA LEU A 145 -3.97 -7.30 -5.32
C LEU A 145 -2.46 -7.16 -5.55
N ALA A 146 -1.69 -8.23 -5.31
CA ALA A 146 -0.25 -8.26 -5.53
C ALA A 146 0.08 -8.10 -7.03
N ALA A 147 -0.62 -8.83 -7.91
CA ALA A 147 -0.44 -8.73 -9.36
C ALA A 147 -0.83 -7.35 -9.91
N GLY A 148 -1.86 -6.72 -9.33
CA GLY A 148 -2.26 -5.35 -9.63
C GLY A 148 -1.13 -4.34 -9.38
N HIS A 149 -0.45 -4.45 -8.24
CA HIS A 149 0.70 -3.59 -7.92
C HIS A 149 1.89 -3.82 -8.86
N GLU A 150 2.17 -5.07 -9.24
CA GLU A 150 3.24 -5.36 -10.20
C GLU A 150 2.96 -4.72 -11.57
N ALA A 151 1.70 -4.75 -12.02
CA ALA A 151 1.27 -4.08 -13.24
C ALA A 151 1.36 -2.55 -13.13
N GLU A 152 1.03 -2.00 -11.96
CA GLU A 152 1.08 -0.57 -11.67
C GLU A 152 2.53 -0.05 -11.66
N VAL A 153 3.45 -0.75 -11.00
CA VAL A 153 4.88 -0.44 -11.01
C VAL A 153 5.42 -0.35 -12.44
N ARG A 154 5.10 -1.35 -13.29
CA ARG A 154 5.52 -1.31 -14.71
C ARG A 154 4.95 -0.11 -15.47
N ARG A 155 3.73 0.31 -15.15
CA ARG A 155 3.10 1.49 -15.76
C ARG A 155 3.81 2.76 -15.30
N ILE A 156 3.97 2.95 -13.99
CA ILE A 156 4.64 4.11 -13.40
C ILE A 156 6.04 4.28 -13.98
N VAL A 157 6.87 3.22 -14.01
CA VAL A 157 8.23 3.30 -14.56
C VAL A 157 8.22 3.77 -16.01
N ARG A 158 7.36 3.18 -16.87
CA ARG A 158 7.31 3.55 -18.29
C ARG A 158 6.85 4.98 -18.51
N ASP A 159 5.83 5.43 -17.79
CA ASP A 159 5.26 6.76 -17.99
C ASP A 159 6.16 7.85 -17.39
N MET A 160 6.87 7.56 -16.29
CA MET A 160 7.87 8.46 -15.71
C MET A 160 9.14 8.57 -16.57
N GLN A 161 9.60 7.47 -17.17
CA GLN A 161 10.70 7.52 -18.14
C GLN A 161 10.37 8.43 -19.33
N ARG A 162 9.14 8.32 -19.85
CA ARG A 162 8.68 9.20 -20.93
C ARG A 162 8.70 10.67 -20.52
N LEU A 163 8.34 10.98 -19.26
CA LEU A 163 8.36 12.35 -18.75
C LEU A 163 9.77 12.94 -18.70
N GLU A 164 10.80 12.12 -18.46
CA GLU A 164 12.20 12.57 -18.47
C GLU A 164 12.76 12.80 -19.88
N ASP A 165 12.25 12.08 -20.87
CA ASP A 165 12.64 12.21 -22.27
C ASP A 165 12.09 13.50 -22.94
N TYR A 166 11.15 14.21 -22.29
CA TYR A 166 10.58 15.51 -22.72
C TYR A 166 11.32 16.69 -22.07
#